data_AF-A0A922YLF4-F1
#
_entry.id   AF-A0A922YLF4-F1
#
_cell.length_a   1.000
_cell.length_b   1.000
_cell.length_c   1.000
_cell.angle_alpha   90.00
_cell.angle_beta   90.00
_cell.angle_gamma   90.00
#
_symmetry.space_group_name_H-M   'P 1'
#
loop_
_entity.id
_entity.type
_entity.pdbx_description
1 polymer ?
#
loop_
_entity_poly.entity_id
_entity_poly.type
_entity_poly.pdbx_seq_one_letter_code
_entity_poly.pdbx_strand_id
1 'polypeptide(L)'
;VQNARASVKAWHPDRYTDHTGEAVETSDSPILRRRQALTDMIGQYVVVSASGDWADWVPQGQVGVVARRVARVDALGHAAYEGDPIHGLVDKDAYDSSRIVNGFDEIGAVRIEANAPATKEVVL
;
A
#
# COMPACT_ATOMS: atom_id res chain seq x y z
N VAL A 1 19.17 23.18 -15.16
CA VAL A 1 18.95 23.63 -13.76
C VAL A 1 17.52 23.34 -13.27
N GLN A 2 16.46 23.63 -14.04
CA GLN A 2 15.08 23.38 -13.60
C GLN A 2 14.76 21.89 -13.31
N ASN A 3 15.23 20.95 -14.14
CA ASN A 3 15.04 19.51 -13.87
C ASN A 3 15.70 19.05 -12.56
N ALA A 4 16.87 19.59 -12.22
CA ALA A 4 17.55 19.26 -10.97
C ALA A 4 16.72 19.74 -9.77
N ARG A 5 16.23 20.97 -9.83
CA ARG A 5 15.34 21.53 -8.79
C ARG A 5 14.06 20.71 -8.64
N ALA A 6 13.39 20.37 -9.74
CA ALA A 6 12.19 19.55 -9.73
C ALA A 6 12.46 18.15 -9.14
N SER A 7 13.62 17.56 -9.46
CA SER A 7 14.01 16.25 -8.93
C SER A 7 14.23 16.29 -7.42
N VAL A 8 14.91 17.33 -6.90
CA VAL A 8 15.14 17.47 -5.46
C VAL A 8 13.83 17.73 -4.72
N LYS A 9 12.93 18.57 -5.26
CA LYS A 9 11.56 18.75 -4.73
C LYS A 9 10.81 17.41 -4.65
N ALA A 10 10.87 16.61 -5.72
CA ALA A 10 10.14 15.35 -5.79
C ALA A 10 10.64 14.31 -4.77
N TRP A 11 11.96 14.13 -4.67
CA TRP A 11 12.57 13.00 -3.93
C TRP A 11 13.15 13.35 -2.56
N HIS A 12 13.45 14.63 -2.31
CA HIS A 12 14.01 15.10 -1.05
C HIS A 12 13.28 16.37 -0.57
N PRO A 13 11.94 16.32 -0.40
CA PRO A 13 11.13 17.48 -0.08
C PRO A 13 11.58 18.20 1.20
N ASP A 14 11.88 17.44 2.27
CA ASP A 14 12.32 18.02 3.55
C ASP A 14 13.65 18.77 3.38
N ARG A 15 14.66 18.15 2.77
CA ARG A 15 15.96 18.81 2.51
C ARG A 15 15.83 19.99 1.55
N TYR A 16 14.90 19.92 0.61
CA TYR A 16 14.61 20.99 -0.31
C TYR A 16 14.06 22.21 0.45
N THR A 17 13.07 22.00 1.31
CA THR A 17 12.49 23.05 2.15
C THR A 17 13.52 23.60 3.13
N ASP A 18 14.30 22.75 3.80
CA ASP A 18 15.35 23.19 4.71
C ASP A 18 16.41 24.05 4.01
N HIS A 19 16.79 23.70 2.78
CA HIS A 19 17.81 24.42 2.02
C HIS A 19 17.31 25.72 1.38
N THR A 20 16.05 25.76 0.93
CA THR A 20 15.52 26.87 0.12
C THR A 20 14.51 27.75 0.86
N GLY A 21 13.97 27.29 1.98
CA GLY A 21 12.85 27.91 2.68
C GLY A 21 11.50 27.75 1.98
N GLU A 22 11.45 27.12 0.81
CA GLU A 22 10.22 26.90 0.07
C GLU A 22 9.53 25.62 0.51
N ALA A 23 8.26 25.73 0.92
CA ALA A 23 7.42 24.57 1.17
C ALA A 23 7.21 23.76 -0.12
N VAL A 24 7.19 22.43 0.01
CA VAL A 24 6.86 21.51 -1.07
C VAL A 24 5.45 20.99 -0.82
N GLU A 25 4.56 21.21 -1.79
CA GLU A 25 3.20 20.69 -1.73
C GLU A 25 3.20 19.17 -1.90
N THR A 26 2.22 18.51 -1.28
CA THR A 26 2.08 17.05 -1.38
C THR A 26 1.95 16.60 -2.84
N SER A 27 1.23 17.34 -3.70
CA SER A 27 1.10 17.03 -5.14
C SER A 27 2.43 16.95 -5.88
N ASP A 28 3.42 17.72 -5.42
CA ASP A 28 4.70 17.93 -6.11
C ASP A 28 5.75 16.88 -5.74
N SER A 29 5.47 16.05 -4.73
CA SER A 29 6.38 15.01 -4.25
C SER A 29 5.68 13.65 -4.14
N PRO A 30 6.13 12.62 -4.89
CA PRO A 30 5.66 11.26 -4.67
C PRO A 30 5.97 10.76 -3.25
N ILE A 31 7.04 11.26 -2.62
CA ILE A 31 7.39 10.92 -1.23
C ILE A 31 6.34 11.48 -0.26
N LEU A 32 5.96 12.75 -0.40
CA LEU A 32 4.92 13.34 0.45
C LEU A 32 3.56 12.67 0.21
N ARG A 33 3.18 12.38 -1.04
CA ARG A 33 1.93 11.63 -1.33
C ARG A 33 1.92 10.28 -0.63
N ARG A 34 3.02 9.54 -0.72
CA ARG A 34 3.16 8.22 -0.08
C ARG A 34 3.14 8.31 1.44
N ARG A 35 3.84 9.29 2.02
CA ARG A 35 3.83 9.55 3.47
C ARG A 35 2.43 9.85 3.95
N GLN A 36 1.70 10.74 3.27
CA GLN A 36 0.33 11.08 3.64
C GLN A 36 -0.56 9.84 3.58
N ALA A 37 -0.59 9.14 2.44
CA ALA A 37 -1.41 7.94 2.25
C ALA A 37 -1.15 6.84 3.30
N LEU A 38 0.11 6.59 3.67
CA LEU A 38 0.43 5.60 4.71
C LEU A 38 0.17 6.13 6.13
N THR A 39 0.33 7.43 6.38
CA THR A 39 0.06 8.05 7.68
C THR A 39 -1.42 7.95 8.02
N ASP A 40 -2.29 8.17 7.03
CA ASP A 40 -3.74 8.02 7.17
C ASP A 40 -4.16 6.57 7.48
N MET A 41 -3.28 5.61 7.20
CA MET A 41 -3.49 4.18 7.43
C MET A 41 -2.81 3.65 8.70
N ILE A 42 -2.18 4.49 9.53
CA ILE A 42 -1.59 4.05 10.80
C ILE A 42 -2.67 3.38 11.67
N GLY A 43 -2.36 2.19 12.17
CA GLY A 43 -3.28 1.35 12.94
C GLY A 43 -4.21 0.49 12.09
N GLN A 44 -4.24 0.65 10.77
CA GLN A 44 -5.04 -0.12 9.82
C GLN A 44 -4.19 -1.12 9.04
N TYR A 45 -4.85 -2.11 8.41
CA TYR A 45 -4.20 -3.08 7.54
C TYR A 45 -4.10 -2.55 6.10
N VAL A 46 -2.89 -2.59 5.55
CA VAL A 46 -2.64 -2.24 4.14
C VAL A 46 -2.10 -3.45 3.39
N VAL A 47 -2.50 -3.60 2.13
CA VAL A 47 -2.00 -4.67 1.26
C VAL A 47 -0.50 -4.45 0.99
N VAL A 48 0.30 -5.47 1.26
CA VAL A 48 1.76 -5.48 1.02
C VAL A 48 2.17 -6.45 -0.08
N SER A 49 1.29 -7.39 -0.45
CA SER A 49 1.49 -8.32 -1.55
C SER A 49 0.14 -8.72 -2.13
N ALA A 50 0.10 -8.95 -3.43
CA ALA A 50 -1.06 -9.43 -4.15
C ALA A 50 -0.69 -10.53 -5.12
N SER A 51 -1.57 -11.52 -5.27
CA SER A 51 -1.46 -12.65 -6.18
C SER A 51 -2.74 -12.75 -6.99
N GLY A 52 -2.62 -12.98 -8.30
CA GLY A 52 -3.80 -13.19 -9.14
C GLY A 52 -4.35 -14.61 -9.01
N ASP A 53 -5.44 -14.88 -9.72
CA ASP A 53 -6.08 -16.19 -9.88
C ASP A 53 -5.21 -17.28 -10.54
N TRP A 54 -3.99 -16.94 -10.95
CA TRP A 54 -2.96 -17.90 -11.35
C TRP A 54 -2.34 -18.64 -10.15
N ALA A 55 -2.43 -18.10 -8.94
CA ALA A 55 -1.91 -18.74 -7.75
C ALA A 55 -2.88 -19.83 -7.26
N ASP A 56 -2.34 -20.98 -6.83
CA ASP A 56 -3.15 -22.15 -6.49
C ASP A 56 -4.22 -21.88 -5.42
N TRP A 57 -3.97 -20.92 -4.53
CA TRP A 57 -4.84 -20.56 -3.41
C TRP A 57 -5.85 -19.45 -3.72
N VAL A 58 -5.79 -18.84 -4.91
CA VAL A 58 -6.65 -17.71 -5.30
C VAL A 58 -7.75 -18.22 -6.25
N PRO A 59 -9.04 -18.08 -5.89
CA PRO A 59 -10.14 -18.43 -6.77
C PRO A 59 -10.13 -17.64 -8.08
N GLN A 60 -10.72 -18.23 -9.13
CA GLN A 60 -10.86 -17.56 -10.42
C GLN A 60 -11.64 -16.24 -10.28
N GLY A 61 -11.15 -15.17 -10.91
CA GLY A 61 -11.78 -13.85 -10.84
C GLY A 61 -11.50 -13.07 -9.55
N GLN A 62 -10.63 -13.58 -8.68
CA GLN A 62 -10.22 -12.87 -7.46
C GLN A 62 -8.73 -12.51 -7.46
N VAL A 63 -8.38 -11.65 -6.52
CA VAL A 63 -7.00 -11.33 -6.15
C VAL A 63 -6.80 -11.73 -4.70
N GLY A 64 -5.81 -12.56 -4.45
CA GLY A 64 -5.33 -12.87 -3.12
C GLY A 64 -4.44 -11.77 -2.60
N VAL A 65 -4.69 -11.27 -1.40
CA VAL A 65 -3.93 -10.20 -0.77
C VAL A 65 -3.33 -10.64 0.55
N VAL A 66 -2.11 -10.18 0.82
CA VAL A 66 -1.48 -10.22 2.14
C VAL A 66 -1.43 -8.80 2.65
N ALA A 67 -1.95 -8.56 3.85
CA ALA A 67 -1.97 -7.25 4.46
C ALA A 67 -1.26 -7.24 5.81
N ARG A 68 -0.67 -6.08 6.16
CA ARG A 68 0.00 -5.86 7.44
C ARG A 68 -0.48 -4.57 8.09
N ARG A 69 -0.52 -4.56 9.42
CA ARG A 69 -0.95 -3.41 10.19
C ARG A 69 0.15 -2.36 10.22
N VAL A 70 -0.15 -1.13 9.78
CA VAL A 70 0.82 -0.04 9.75
C VAL A 70 1.05 0.49 11.16
N ALA A 71 2.30 0.46 11.64
CA ALA A 71 2.67 0.96 12.96
C ALA A 71 3.20 2.40 12.91
N ARG A 72 4.01 2.71 11.89
CA ARG A 72 4.61 4.03 11.69
C ARG A 72 5.09 4.19 10.24
N VAL A 73 5.36 5.43 9.85
CA VAL A 73 5.89 5.79 8.52
C VAL A 73 7.16 6.63 8.70
N ASP A 74 8.19 6.33 7.92
CA ASP A 74 9.44 7.09 7.95
C ASP A 74 9.41 8.34 7.03
N ALA A 75 10.47 9.15 7.09
CA ALA A 75 10.59 10.37 6.28
C ALA A 75 10.64 10.13 4.76
N LEU A 76 10.88 8.89 4.32
CA LEU A 76 10.88 8.49 2.91
C LEU A 76 9.56 7.86 2.47
N GLY A 77 8.58 7.71 3.37
CA GLY A 77 7.30 7.08 3.06
C GLY A 77 7.36 5.55 3.06
N HIS A 78 8.31 4.94 3.78
CA HIS A 78 8.26 3.51 4.07
C HIS A 78 7.49 3.25 5.37
N ALA A 79 6.58 2.29 5.31
CA ALA A 79 5.84 1.84 6.48
C ALA A 79 6.64 0.80 7.25
N ALA A 80 6.63 0.89 8.58
CA ALA A 80 6.94 -0.23 9.45
C ALA A 80 5.63 -0.85 9.92
N TYR A 81 5.63 -2.18 10.06
CA TYR A 81 4.43 -2.95 10.37
C TYR A 81 4.56 -3.68 11.71
N GLU A 82 3.43 -3.90 12.36
CA GLU A 82 3.34 -4.66 13.60
C GLU A 82 2.42 -5.88 13.45
N GLY A 83 2.59 -6.85 14.34
CA GLY A 83 1.81 -8.07 14.38
C GLY A 83 2.00 -8.99 13.17
N ASP A 84 1.17 -10.04 13.16
CA ASP A 84 1.14 -11.05 12.11
C ASP A 84 0.40 -10.55 10.88
N PRO A 85 0.83 -10.94 9.68
CA PRO A 85 0.12 -10.65 8.45
C PRO A 85 -1.24 -11.34 8.43
N ILE A 86 -2.22 -10.71 7.79
CA ILE A 86 -3.51 -11.33 7.46
C ILE A 86 -3.57 -11.62 5.97
N HIS A 87 -4.29 -12.68 5.62
CA HIS A 87 -4.56 -13.05 4.23
C HIS A 87 -6.01 -12.73 3.91
N GLY A 88 -6.30 -12.36 2.68
CA GLY A 88 -7.65 -12.15 2.22
C GLY A 88 -7.82 -12.30 0.73
N LEU A 89 -9.07 -12.24 0.31
CA LEU A 89 -9.51 -12.31 -1.07
C LEU A 89 -10.30 -11.04 -1.40
N VAL A 90 -10.09 -10.49 -2.58
CA VAL A 90 -10.84 -9.35 -3.10
C VAL A 90 -11.25 -9.63 -4.54
N ASP A 91 -12.38 -9.08 -4.95
CA ASP A 91 -12.79 -9.11 -6.35
C ASP A 91 -11.73 -8.44 -7.23
N LYS A 92 -11.42 -9.05 -8.38
CA LYS A 92 -10.37 -8.55 -9.27
C LYS A 92 -10.65 -7.14 -9.80
N ASP A 93 -11.91 -6.78 -9.99
CA ASP A 93 -12.30 -5.45 -10.47
C ASP A 93 -12.23 -4.39 -9.36
N ALA A 94 -12.25 -4.81 -8.09
CA ALA A 94 -12.07 -3.91 -6.94
C ALA A 94 -10.59 -3.64 -6.61
N TYR A 95 -9.65 -4.46 -7.11
CA TYR A 95 -8.22 -4.28 -6.83
C TYR A 95 -7.53 -3.34 -7.83
N ASP A 96 -7.16 -2.15 -7.35
CA ASP A 96 -6.45 -1.15 -8.16
C ASP A 96 -4.95 -1.09 -7.82
N SER A 97 -4.13 -1.69 -8.70
CA SER A 97 -2.67 -1.68 -8.57
C SER A 97 -2.01 -0.31 -8.80
N SER A 98 -2.75 0.67 -9.31
CA SER A 98 -2.24 2.04 -9.53
C SER A 98 -2.32 2.92 -8.29
N ARG A 99 -3.11 2.52 -7.27
CA ARG A 99 -3.18 3.22 -5.99
C ARG A 99 -1.84 3.14 -5.25
N ILE A 100 -1.53 4.21 -4.52
CA ILE A 100 -0.29 4.28 -3.72
C ILE A 100 -0.33 3.24 -2.58
N VAL A 101 -1.50 3.07 -1.97
CA VAL A 101 -1.80 2.12 -0.90
C VAL A 101 -3.20 1.58 -1.14
N ASN A 102 -3.40 0.29 -0.90
CA ASN A 102 -4.72 -0.33 -0.83
C ASN A 102 -5.00 -0.71 0.63
N GLY A 103 -5.97 -0.06 1.27
CA GLY A 103 -6.46 -0.47 2.59
C GLY A 103 -7.23 -1.78 2.50
N PHE A 104 -6.98 -2.71 3.42
CA PHE A 104 -7.62 -4.04 3.38
C PHE A 104 -9.15 -3.94 3.44
N ASP A 105 -9.67 -3.18 4.41
CA ASP A 105 -11.12 -2.96 4.55
C ASP A 105 -11.66 -2.03 3.44
N GLU A 106 -10.85 -1.07 2.98
CA GLU A 106 -11.23 -0.10 1.95
C GLU A 106 -11.54 -0.77 0.60
N ILE A 107 -10.75 -1.77 0.22
CA ILE A 107 -10.97 -2.54 -1.02
C ILE A 107 -12.02 -3.64 -0.86
N GLY A 108 -12.61 -3.77 0.34
CA GLY A 108 -13.59 -4.83 0.64
C GLY A 108 -12.98 -6.23 0.68
N ALA A 109 -11.70 -6.36 1.06
CA ALA A 109 -11.07 -7.68 1.15
C ALA A 109 -11.69 -8.51 2.28
N VAL A 110 -11.95 -9.78 2.00
CA VAL A 110 -12.47 -10.74 2.97
C VAL A 110 -11.32 -11.56 3.53
N ARG A 111 -11.17 -11.58 4.86
CA ARG A 111 -10.10 -12.31 5.55
C ARG A 111 -10.28 -13.82 5.39
N ILE A 112 -9.18 -14.53 5.15
CA ILE A 112 -9.09 -15.99 5.09
C ILE A 112 -8.05 -16.54 6.07
N GLU A 113 -8.22 -17.79 6.49
CA GLU A 113 -7.25 -18.51 7.33
C GLU A 113 -6.03 -18.95 6.50
N ALA A 114 -4.82 -18.63 6.97
CA ALA A 114 -3.57 -18.82 6.23
C ALA A 114 -3.20 -20.29 5.91
N ASN A 115 -3.87 -21.25 6.57
CA ASN A 115 -3.62 -22.69 6.43
C ASN A 115 -4.71 -23.44 5.66
N ALA A 116 -5.72 -22.75 5.10
CA ALA A 116 -6.66 -23.45 4.24
C ALA A 116 -5.92 -23.91 2.98
N PRO A 117 -5.83 -25.22 2.68
CA PRO A 117 -5.49 -25.64 1.34
C PRO A 117 -6.66 -25.22 0.47
N ALA A 118 -6.60 -24.00 -0.06
CA ALA A 118 -7.58 -23.51 -1.02
C ALA A 118 -7.29 -24.21 -2.35
N THR A 119 -7.50 -25.53 -2.41
CA THR A 119 -8.05 -26.13 -3.63
C THR A 119 -9.19 -25.23 -4.08
N LYS A 120 -9.29 -24.95 -5.39
CA LYS A 120 -10.14 -23.94 -6.06
C LYS A 120 -11.65 -23.90 -5.69
N GLU A 121 -12.10 -24.68 -4.74
CA GLU A 121 -13.44 -24.64 -4.15
C GLU A 121 -13.39 -23.95 -2.78
N VAL A 122 -13.76 -22.67 -2.74
CA VAL A 122 -14.15 -22.01 -1.49
C VAL A 122 -15.66 -22.18 -1.36
N VAL A 123 -16.11 -22.90 -0.33
CA VAL A 123 -17.53 -22.97 0.04
C VAL A 123 -17.85 -21.71 0.84
N LEU A 124 -18.71 -20.85 0.27
CA LEU A 124 -19.28 -19.66 0.92
C LEU A 124 -20.34 -20.04 1.97
#